data_AF-A0A7K4BJM5-F1
#
_entry.id   AF-A0A7K4BJM5-F1
#
_cell.length_a   1.000
_cell.length_b   1.000
_cell.length_c   1.000
_cell.angle_alpha   90.00
_cell.angle_beta   90.00
_cell.angle_gamma   90.00
#
_symmetry.space_group_name_H-M   'P 1'
#
loop_
_entity.id
_entity.type
_entity.pdbx_description
1 polymer ?
#
loop_
_entity_poly.entity_id
_entity_poly.type
_entity_poly.pdbx_seq_one_letter_code
_entity_poly.pdbx_strand_id
1 'polypeptide(L)'
;MRIRGTQNSIPFIEVGKTNVYFRTNIVRIEEEEFSGWEYDERVIPIQEYINTLTDRDSTDTIAMILSTLMQEIDELKSRITVLEG
;
A
#
# COMPACT_ATOMS: atom_id res chain seq x y z
N MET A 1 11.66 7.56 -7.06
CA MET A 1 12.95 7.84 -6.40
C MET A 1 13.27 6.69 -5.47
N ARG A 2 14.53 6.26 -5.38
CA ARG A 2 14.94 5.21 -4.43
C ARG A 2 15.16 5.85 -3.06
N ILE A 3 14.51 5.34 -2.02
CA ILE A 3 14.50 5.90 -0.65
C ILE A 3 14.94 4.82 0.34
N ARG A 4 15.66 5.24 1.38
CA ARG A 4 16.01 4.41 2.54
C ARG A 4 15.38 5.00 3.80
N GLY A 5 14.80 4.14 4.64
CA GLY A 5 14.12 4.58 5.87
C GLY A 5 14.21 3.55 6.99
N THR A 6 14.26 4.03 8.23
CA THR A 6 14.34 3.21 9.45
C THR A 6 12.96 3.00 10.09
N GLN A 7 11.88 3.27 9.35
CA GLN A 7 10.52 3.14 9.86
C GLN A 7 10.23 1.69 10.27
N ASN A 8 9.42 1.50 11.33
CA ASN A 8 9.00 0.16 11.77
C ASN A 8 8.21 -0.60 10.70
N SER A 9 7.43 0.11 9.88
CA SER A 9 6.70 -0.44 8.75
C SER A 9 6.61 0.58 7.61
N ILE A 10 6.49 0.06 6.38
CA ILE A 10 6.37 0.86 5.16
C ILE A 10 5.00 0.62 4.53
N PRO A 11 4.04 1.55 4.64
CA PRO A 11 2.78 1.40 3.96
C PRO A 11 2.97 1.59 2.45
N PHE A 12 2.25 0.79 1.66
CA PHE A 12 2.24 0.87 0.20
C PHE A 12 1.78 2.25 -0.30
N ILE A 13 0.79 2.84 0.38
CA ILE A 13 0.29 4.19 0.11
C ILE A 13 0.23 5.00 1.40
N GLU A 14 0.66 6.25 1.34
CA GLU A 14 0.56 7.21 2.43
C GLU A 14 0.02 8.53 1.91
N VAL A 15 -1.06 9.03 2.53
CA VAL A 15 -1.71 10.28 2.14
C VAL A 15 -1.28 11.38 3.10
N GLY A 16 -0.44 12.29 2.61
CA GLY A 16 -0.06 13.51 3.33
C GLY A 16 -1.04 14.65 3.09
N LYS A 17 -0.73 15.84 3.63
CA LYS A 17 -1.60 17.02 3.51
C LYS A 17 -1.70 17.57 2.07
N THR A 18 -0.61 17.44 1.30
CA THR A 18 -0.51 18.01 -0.07
C THR A 18 -0.17 16.98 -1.12
N ASN A 19 0.37 15.82 -0.73
CA ASN A 19 0.91 14.81 -1.62
C ASN A 19 0.52 13.41 -1.16
N VAL A 20 0.48 12.48 -2.10
CA VAL A 20 0.29 11.06 -1.88
C VAL A 20 1.57 10.32 -2.30
N TYR A 21 2.05 9.45 -1.42
CA TYR A 21 3.30 8.71 -1.58
C TYR A 21 2.96 7.24 -1.83
N PHE A 22 3.50 6.70 -2.92
CA PHE A 22 3.38 5.29 -3.30
C PHE A 22 4.73 4.63 -3.18
N ARG A 23 4.82 3.51 -2.48
CA ARG A 23 6.07 2.79 -2.24
C ARG A 23 5.98 1.39 -2.80
N THR A 24 6.98 1.03 -3.60
CA THR A 24 7.07 -0.24 -4.32
C THR A 24 8.45 -0.83 -4.17
N ASN A 25 8.63 -2.11 -4.51
CA ASN A 25 9.91 -2.81 -4.41
C ASN A 25 10.52 -2.68 -3.00
N ILE A 26 9.70 -2.84 -1.97
CA ILE A 26 10.12 -2.69 -0.56
C ILE A 26 10.98 -3.88 -0.17
N VAL A 27 12.21 -3.62 0.25
CA VAL A 27 13.20 -4.61 0.67
C VAL A 27 13.75 -4.22 2.03
N ARG A 28 13.87 -5.21 2.93
CA ARG A 28 14.58 -5.03 4.20
C ARG A 28 16.09 -5.09 3.92
N ILE A 29 16.83 -4.11 4.43
CA ILE A 29 18.29 -4.08 4.32
C ILE A 29 18.92 -4.02 5.71
N GLU A 30 19.98 -4.80 5.90
CA GLU A 30 20.77 -4.89 7.12
C GLU A 30 22.25 -4.79 6.70
N GLU A 31 22.86 -3.66 6.99
CA GLU A 31 24.25 -3.28 6.71
C GLU A 31 24.94 -2.96 8.05
N GLU A 32 26.29 -2.92 8.10
CA GLU A 32 27.02 -2.70 9.36
C GLU A 32 26.62 -1.42 10.11
N GLU A 33 26.23 -0.36 9.39
CA GLU A 33 25.83 0.93 9.97
C GLU A 33 24.35 1.29 9.72
N PHE A 34 23.57 0.41 9.06
CA PHE A 34 22.18 0.70 8.70
C PHE A 34 21.27 -0.51 8.80
N SER A 35 20.16 -0.37 9.51
CA SER A 35 19.09 -1.36 9.60
C SER A 35 17.76 -0.70 9.25
N GLY A 36 17.13 -1.13 8.17
CA GLY A 36 15.91 -0.48 7.70
C GLY A 36 15.37 -1.03 6.40
N TRP A 37 14.72 -0.17 5.64
CA TRP A 37 14.04 -0.49 4.39
C TRP A 37 14.60 0.32 3.25
N GLU A 38 14.62 -0.29 2.08
CA GLU A 38 14.90 0.36 0.80
C GLU A 38 13.70 0.14 -0.14
N TYR A 39 13.23 1.19 -0.81
CA TYR A 39 12.07 1.13 -1.70
C TYR A 39 12.08 2.22 -2.77
N ASP A 40 11.32 1.98 -3.83
CA ASP A 40 11.01 3.00 -4.84
C ASP A 40 9.76 3.79 -4.42
N GLU A 41 9.90 5.10 -4.27
CA GLU A 41 8.84 6.03 -3.92
C GLU A 41 8.43 6.90 -5.11
N ARG A 42 7.12 6.98 -5.36
CA ARG A 42 6.50 7.91 -6.30
C ARG A 42 5.60 8.86 -5.54
N VAL A 43 5.75 10.16 -5.79
CA VAL A 43 4.98 11.22 -5.13
C VAL A 43 4.07 11.88 -6.15
N ILE A 44 2.80 12.02 -5.80
CA ILE A 44 1.79 12.66 -6.65
C ILE A 44 1.09 13.76 -5.84
N PRO A 45 0.85 14.97 -6.39
CA PRO A 45 0.02 15.97 -5.73
C PRO A 45 -1.38 15.43 -5.42
N ILE A 46 -1.91 15.77 -4.24
CA ILE A 46 -3.21 15.23 -3.79
C ILE A 46 -4.35 15.59 -4.74
N GLN A 47 -4.30 16.75 -5.38
CA GLN A 47 -5.30 17.19 -6.37
C GLN A 47 -5.27 16.31 -7.62
N GLU A 48 -4.09 15.97 -8.12
CA GLU A 48 -3.94 15.07 -9.27
C GLU A 48 -4.39 13.66 -8.91
N TYR A 49 -4.04 13.18 -7.71
CA TYR A 49 -4.53 11.89 -7.23
C TYR A 49 -6.07 11.86 -7.13
N ILE A 50 -6.70 12.89 -6.56
CA ILE A 50 -8.16 13.01 -6.51
C ILE A 50 -8.74 13.02 -7.91
N ASN A 51 -8.16 13.77 -8.85
CA ASN A 51 -8.61 13.78 -10.25
C ASN A 51 -8.52 12.39 -10.89
N THR A 52 -7.49 11.60 -10.61
CA THR A 52 -7.42 10.21 -11.11
C THR A 52 -8.46 9.28 -10.48
N LEU A 53 -9.01 9.63 -9.31
CA LEU A 53 -10.13 8.92 -8.68
C LEU A 53 -11.47 9.37 -9.27
N THR A 54 -11.63 10.67 -9.56
CA THR A 54 -12.89 11.23 -10.08
C THR A 54 -13.07 11.08 -11.59
N ASP A 55 -12.00 10.99 -12.39
CA ASP A 55 -12.08 10.73 -13.84
C ASP A 55 -12.44 9.26 -14.16
N ARG A 56 -12.65 8.46 -13.12
CA ARG A 56 -13.11 7.08 -13.22
C ARG A 56 -14.58 7.01 -12.82
N ASP A 57 -15.45 6.89 -13.83
CA ASP A 57 -16.72 6.12 -13.79
C ASP A 57 -16.56 4.66 -13.26
N SER A 58 -15.39 4.34 -12.69
CA SER A 58 -14.90 3.04 -12.23
C SER A 58 -14.58 3.04 -10.73
N THR A 59 -14.81 4.13 -9.99
CA THR A 59 -14.66 4.12 -8.51
C THR A 59 -15.63 3.14 -7.86
N ASP A 60 -16.86 3.07 -8.35
CA ASP A 60 -17.84 2.05 -7.95
C ASP A 60 -17.39 0.63 -8.33
N THR A 61 -16.80 0.45 -9.51
CA THR A 61 -16.23 -0.84 -9.95
C THR A 61 -15.03 -1.25 -9.11
N ILE A 62 -14.16 -0.31 -8.76
CA ILE A 62 -13.00 -0.54 -7.89
C ILE A 62 -13.46 -0.87 -6.47
N ALA A 63 -14.46 -0.17 -5.94
CA ALA A 63 -15.06 -0.45 -4.64
C ALA A 63 -15.71 -1.84 -4.62
N MET A 64 -16.37 -2.24 -5.71
CA MET A 64 -16.93 -3.58 -5.88
C MET A 64 -15.83 -4.65 -5.90
N ILE A 65 -14.76 -4.46 -6.69
CA ILE A 65 -13.61 -5.38 -6.73
C ILE A 65 -12.92 -5.47 -5.37
N LEU A 66 -12.69 -4.35 -4.69
CA LEU A 66 -12.10 -4.31 -3.35
C LEU A 66 -12.96 -5.05 -2.34
N SER A 67 -14.28 -4.88 -2.39
CA SER A 67 -15.22 -5.58 -1.50
C SER A 67 -15.17 -7.10 -1.72
N THR A 68 -15.11 -7.56 -2.97
CA THR A 68 -14.95 -8.99 -3.30
C THR A 68 -13.62 -9.54 -2.79
N LEU A 69 -12.51 -8.83 -3.01
CA LEU A 69 -11.20 -9.25 -2.52
C LEU A 69 -11.12 -9.29 -0.98
N MET A 70 -11.75 -8.33 -0.30
CA MET A 70 -11.82 -8.34 1.18
C MET A 70 -12.61 -9.56 1.69
N GLN A 71 -13.72 -9.89 1.03
CA GLN A 71 -14.51 -11.07 1.37
C GLN A 71 -13.71 -12.37 1.19
N GLU A 72 -12.98 -12.50 0.07
CA GLU A 72 -12.09 -13.65 -0.17
C GLU A 72 -10.99 -13.76 0.90
N ILE A 73 -10.40 -12.63 1.30
CA ILE A 73 -9.38 -12.60 2.37
C ILE A 73 -9.96 -13.07 3.71
N ASP A 74 -11.16 -12.62 4.07
CA ASP A 74 -11.80 -12.99 5.32
C ASP A 74 -12.20 -14.48 5.33
N GLU A 75 -12.64 -15.01 4.20
CA GLU A 75 -12.92 -16.45 4.04
C GLU A 75 -11.64 -17.29 4.17
N LEU A 76 -10.53 -16.86 3.56
CA LEU A 76 -9.24 -17.52 3.69
C LEU A 76 -8.73 -17.49 5.14
N LYS A 77 -8.84 -16.35 5.83
CA LYS A 77 -8.47 -16.24 7.25
C LYS A 77 -9.29 -17.18 8.12
N SER A 78 -10.61 -17.25 7.91
CA SER A 78 -11.49 -18.15 8.64
C SER A 78 -11.07 -19.62 8.44
N ARG A 79 -10.77 -20.02 7.21
CA ARG A 79 -10.29 -21.37 6.90
C ARG A 79 -8.95 -21.70 7.57
N ILE A 80 -8.02 -20.73 7.62
CA ILE A 80 -6.74 -20.89 8.31
C ILE A 80 -6.98 -21.10 9.81
N THR A 81 -7.82 -20.27 10.44
CA THR A 81 -8.14 -20.40 11.87
C THR A 81 -8.74 -21.77 12.21
N VAL A 82 -9.58 -22.34 11.34
CA VAL A 82 -10.14 -23.67 11.51
C VAL A 82 -9.10 -24.78 11.36
N LEU A 83 -8.07 -24.59 10.54
CA LEU A 83 -7.00 -25.57 10.32
C LEU A 83 -5.89 -25.49 11.39
N GLU A 84 -5.73 -24.35 12.04
CA GLU A 84 -4.73 -24.10 13.08
C GLU A 84 -5.25 -24.37 14.51
N GLY A 85 -6.56 -24.59 14.69
CA GLY A 85 -7.20 -24.99 15.95
C GLY A 85 -7.45 -26.49 16.05
#